data_AF-A0A200PPA3-F1
#
_entry.id   AF-A0A200PPA3-F1
#
_cell.length_a   1.000
_cell.length_b   1.000
_cell.length_c   1.000
_cell.angle_alpha   90.00
_cell.angle_beta   90.00
_cell.angle_gamma   90.00
#
_symmetry.space_group_name_H-M   'P 1'
#
loop_
_entity.id
_entity.type
_entity.pdbx_description
1 polymer ?
#
loop_
_entity_poly.entity_id
_entity_poly.type
_entity_poly.pdbx_seq_one_letter_code
_entity_poly.pdbx_strand_id
1 'polypeptide(L)'
;MGLISFFDSKAILLIIAVLFVSLYFLKLLFRQNGAASRGGGKLLRPPGSTGWPIIGEGLDFLKMSQAGVLEKFFSDRTQKYLSEIFSTALLGENITFLGAGGAGNKFLFSNEFKLVNSWWPPAIRKIIPNAQQASTEQESKTLRKLYSQFFKPDALHRYIVIMDLMTRRHFENSWDNKEEVTVYLLVKNYTFSVACSLFLSIDDQGRVDELHKPFSDMFDGLIALPINLPGTTQPCYQSFQRGPKGNHITGHDTTTSVITMVLKFLAEHPDVYSEVLKGTGQNNKATVYRDSDTVAKSLSNEKK
;
A
#
# COMPACT_ATOMS: atom_id res chain seq x y z
N MET A 1 -27.73 47.41 -15.83
CA MET A 1 -26.78 46.28 -15.65
C MET A 1 -27.28 45.13 -14.76
N GLY A 2 -28.43 45.21 -14.04
CA GLY A 2 -28.85 44.15 -13.10
C GLY A 2 -29.77 43.04 -13.65
N LEU A 3 -30.38 43.21 -14.83
CA LEU A 3 -31.33 42.21 -15.39
C LEU A 3 -30.62 41.05 -16.11
N ILE A 4 -29.47 41.31 -16.74
CA ILE A 4 -28.69 40.28 -17.47
C ILE A 4 -28.09 39.27 -16.48
N SER A 5 -27.61 39.71 -15.31
CA SER A 5 -27.09 38.85 -14.25
C SER A 5 -28.16 37.97 -13.57
N PHE A 6 -29.43 38.38 -13.61
CA PHE A 6 -30.52 37.66 -12.97
C PHE A 6 -31.04 36.51 -13.82
N PHE A 7 -31.08 36.68 -15.15
CA PHE A 7 -31.44 35.63 -16.09
C PHE A 7 -30.38 34.52 -16.15
N ASP A 8 -29.10 34.88 -16.06
CA ASP A 8 -28.01 33.91 -15.95
C ASP A 8 -28.11 33.06 -14.69
N SER A 9 -28.39 33.68 -13.53
CA SER A 9 -28.49 32.95 -12.26
C SER A 9 -29.64 31.93 -12.25
N LYS A 10 -30.79 32.27 -12.84
CA LYS A 10 -31.93 31.34 -12.95
C LYS A 10 -31.68 30.22 -13.95
N ALA A 11 -31.01 30.52 -15.08
CA ALA A 11 -30.62 29.50 -16.05
C ALA A 11 -29.63 28.50 -15.45
N ILE A 12 -28.64 28.99 -14.69
CA ILE A 12 -27.67 28.15 -13.96
C ILE A 12 -28.39 27.26 -12.94
N LEU A 13 -29.32 27.79 -12.16
CA LEU A 13 -30.11 27.00 -11.19
C LEU A 13 -30.95 25.90 -11.87
N LEU A 14 -31.52 26.19 -13.03
CA LEU A 14 -32.33 25.24 -13.79
C LEU A 14 -31.46 24.11 -14.38
N ILE A 15 -30.27 24.45 -14.89
CA ILE A 15 -29.29 23.45 -15.36
C ILE A 15 -28.85 22.55 -14.20
N ILE A 16 -28.55 23.13 -13.03
CA ILE A 16 -28.18 22.37 -11.83
C ILE A 16 -29.33 21.43 -11.42
N ALA A 17 -30.58 21.91 -11.40
CA ALA A 17 -31.74 21.10 -11.06
C ALA A 17 -31.95 19.93 -12.05
N VAL A 18 -31.81 20.19 -13.36
CA VAL A 18 -31.91 19.15 -14.39
C VAL A 18 -30.79 18.12 -14.24
N LEU A 19 -29.55 18.55 -13.93
CA LEU A 19 -28.44 17.64 -13.64
C LEU A 19 -28.73 16.77 -12.42
N PHE A 20 -29.25 17.33 -11.32
CA PHE A 20 -29.61 16.54 -10.13
C PHE A 20 -30.73 15.54 -10.40
N VAL A 21 -31.75 15.94 -11.16
CA VAL A 21 -32.85 15.04 -11.57
C VAL A 21 -32.32 13.94 -12.49
N SER A 22 -31.48 14.28 -13.47
CA SER A 22 -30.83 13.32 -14.36
C SER A 22 -29.97 12.32 -13.59
N LEU A 23 -29.13 12.80 -12.65
CA LEU A 23 -28.31 11.93 -11.79
C LEU A 23 -29.16 11.04 -10.87
N TYR A 24 -30.29 11.55 -10.37
CA TYR A 24 -31.24 10.76 -9.57
C TYR A 24 -31.89 9.64 -10.41
N PHE A 25 -32.38 9.95 -11.60
CA PHE A 25 -32.94 8.95 -12.52
C PHE A 25 -31.88 7.96 -12.99
N LEU A 26 -30.65 8.41 -13.26
CA LEU A 26 -29.53 7.55 -13.61
C LEU A 26 -29.21 6.58 -12.47
N LYS A 27 -29.17 7.05 -11.22
CA LYS A 27 -29.04 6.19 -10.04
C LYS A 27 -30.18 5.17 -9.92
N LEU A 28 -31.40 5.56 -10.26
CA LEU A 28 -32.58 4.69 -10.20
C LEU A 28 -32.56 3.61 -11.29
N LEU A 29 -32.13 3.96 -12.51
CA LEU A 29 -31.92 3.02 -13.63
C LEU A 29 -30.80 2.03 -13.32
N PHE A 30 -29.66 2.50 -12.79
CA PHE A 30 -28.58 1.62 -12.36
C PHE A 30 -28.94 0.75 -11.15
N ARG A 31 -29.82 1.24 -10.25
CA ARG A 31 -30.36 0.43 -9.14
C ARG A 31 -31.25 -0.71 -9.64
N GLN A 32 -31.97 -0.53 -10.74
CA GLN A 32 -32.78 -1.60 -11.34
C GLN A 32 -31.94 -2.62 -12.11
N ASN A 33 -30.83 -2.22 -12.74
CA ASN A 33 -29.91 -3.16 -13.39
C ASN A 33 -29.15 -4.07 -12.41
N GLY A 34 -28.97 -3.65 -11.14
CA GLY A 34 -28.45 -4.51 -10.07
C GLY A 34 -29.43 -5.60 -9.59
N ALA A 35 -30.71 -5.50 -9.93
CA ALA A 35 -31.77 -6.41 -9.49
C ALA A 35 -32.23 -7.42 -10.56
N ALA A 36 -31.66 -7.40 -11.76
CA ALA A 36 -32.04 -8.28 -12.87
C ALA A 36 -30.97 -9.34 -13.17
N SER A 37 -30.99 -10.44 -12.41
CA SER A 37 -30.57 -11.74 -12.95
C SER A 37 -31.72 -12.71 -12.74
N ARG A 38 -32.59 -12.78 -13.75
CA ARG A 38 -33.58 -13.85 -13.91
C ARG A 38 -32.86 -14.99 -14.61
N GLY A 39 -32.76 -16.15 -13.96
CA GLY A 39 -32.35 -17.41 -14.59
C GLY A 39 -31.58 -18.36 -13.68
N GLY A 40 -32.26 -19.36 -13.12
CA GLY A 40 -31.69 -20.64 -12.70
C GLY A 40 -30.91 -20.70 -11.39
N GLY A 41 -31.57 -21.15 -10.30
CA GLY A 41 -30.92 -21.50 -9.02
C GLY A 41 -30.69 -20.29 -8.10
N LYS A 42 -31.23 -20.34 -6.87
CA LYS A 42 -31.13 -19.27 -5.87
C LYS A 42 -29.71 -19.25 -5.28
N LEU A 43 -28.71 -18.83 -6.07
CA LEU A 43 -27.38 -18.54 -5.56
C LEU A 43 -27.51 -17.34 -4.61
N LEU A 44 -27.35 -17.61 -3.31
CA LEU A 44 -27.31 -16.58 -2.28
C LEU A 44 -26.11 -15.65 -2.58
N ARG A 45 -26.40 -14.45 -3.06
CA ARG A 45 -25.37 -13.41 -3.18
C ARG A 45 -25.10 -12.81 -1.80
N PRO A 46 -23.85 -12.45 -1.49
CA PRO A 46 -23.55 -11.72 -0.27
C PRO A 46 -24.39 -10.43 -0.20
N PRO A 47 -24.86 -10.03 1.00
CA PRO A 47 -25.52 -8.75 1.17
C PRO A 47 -24.57 -7.61 0.80
N GLY A 48 -25.05 -6.52 0.23
CA GLY A 48 -24.14 -5.49 -0.24
C GLY A 48 -24.77 -4.34 -1.02
N SER A 49 -23.96 -3.33 -1.33
CA SER A 49 -24.35 -2.20 -2.17
C SER A 49 -23.23 -1.86 -3.14
N THR A 50 -23.57 -1.67 -4.41
CA THR A 50 -22.63 -1.23 -5.45
C THR A 50 -22.37 0.28 -5.43
N GLY A 51 -22.89 1.02 -4.43
CA GLY A 51 -22.63 2.45 -4.27
C GLY A 51 -23.15 3.33 -5.41
N TRP A 52 -22.42 4.40 -5.72
CA TRP A 52 -22.73 5.30 -6.83
C TRP A 52 -22.39 4.66 -8.19
N PRO A 53 -23.14 4.95 -9.27
CA PRO A 53 -22.74 4.53 -10.61
C PRO A 53 -21.30 4.95 -10.92
N ILE A 54 -20.52 4.06 -11.55
CA ILE A 54 -19.12 4.26 -11.96
C ILE A 54 -18.10 4.28 -10.81
N ILE A 55 -18.33 5.05 -9.74
CA ILE A 55 -17.35 5.27 -8.67
C ILE A 55 -17.53 4.30 -7.48
N GLY A 56 -18.71 3.71 -7.35
CA GLY A 56 -19.05 2.79 -6.27
C GLY A 56 -19.02 3.46 -4.90
N GLU A 57 -18.38 2.80 -3.95
CA GLU A 57 -18.06 3.33 -2.60
C GLU A 57 -16.61 3.85 -2.52
N GLY A 58 -15.92 4.02 -3.66
CA GLY A 58 -14.50 4.37 -3.71
C GLY A 58 -14.14 5.71 -3.07
N LEU A 59 -15.05 6.69 -3.10
CA LEU A 59 -14.83 7.99 -2.44
C LEU A 59 -14.95 7.90 -0.91
N ASP A 60 -15.90 7.12 -0.40
CA ASP A 60 -16.03 6.90 1.04
C ASP A 60 -14.83 6.11 1.56
N PHE A 61 -14.38 5.11 0.79
CA PHE A 61 -13.14 4.37 1.06
C PHE A 61 -11.92 5.31 1.11
N LEU A 62 -11.79 6.20 0.12
CA LEU A 62 -10.73 7.21 0.06
C LEU A 62 -10.77 8.17 1.25
N LYS A 63 -11.94 8.71 1.56
CA LYS A 63 -12.14 9.63 2.67
C LYS A 63 -11.75 8.99 4.01
N MET A 64 -12.17 7.75 4.25
CA MET A 64 -11.83 7.02 5.47
C MET A 64 -10.34 6.70 5.56
N SER A 65 -9.70 6.38 4.44
CA SER A 65 -8.25 6.19 4.40
C SER A 65 -7.48 7.47 4.68
N GLN A 66 -7.88 8.59 4.08
CA GLN A 66 -7.23 9.88 4.32
C GLN A 66 -7.39 10.35 5.78
N ALA A 67 -8.47 9.94 6.44
CA ALA A 67 -8.71 10.19 7.85
C ALA A 67 -8.00 9.18 8.78
N GLY A 68 -7.27 8.18 8.26
CA GLY A 68 -6.56 7.17 9.05
C GLY A 68 -7.47 6.16 9.75
N VAL A 69 -8.75 6.07 9.37
CA VAL A 69 -9.77 5.22 10.00
C VAL A 69 -10.35 4.23 8.99
N LEU A 70 -9.50 3.63 8.16
CA LEU A 70 -9.92 2.73 7.10
C LEU A 70 -10.62 1.47 7.63
N GLU A 71 -10.25 1.00 8.82
CA GLU A 71 -10.96 -0.09 9.52
C GLU A 71 -12.46 0.19 9.63
N LYS A 72 -12.83 1.45 9.90
CA LYS A 72 -14.21 1.88 10.06
C LYS A 72 -15.05 1.62 8.81
N PHE A 73 -14.43 1.70 7.62
CA PHE A 73 -15.11 1.35 6.37
C PHE A 73 -15.67 -0.07 6.41
N PHE A 74 -14.88 -1.01 6.92
CA PHE A 74 -15.23 -2.43 6.98
C PHE A 74 -16.14 -2.74 8.16
N SER A 75 -15.89 -2.16 9.34
CA SER A 75 -16.73 -2.38 10.52
C SER A 75 -18.14 -1.80 10.35
N ASP A 76 -18.28 -0.58 9.81
CA ASP A 76 -19.58 0.03 9.52
C ASP A 76 -20.42 -0.86 8.57
N ARG A 77 -19.79 -1.49 7.56
CA ARG A 77 -20.48 -2.36 6.59
C ARG A 77 -20.82 -3.72 7.16
N THR A 78 -19.92 -4.28 7.96
CA THR A 78 -20.17 -5.53 8.70
C THR A 78 -21.38 -5.36 9.61
N GLN A 79 -21.46 -4.24 10.33
CA GLN A 79 -22.60 -3.91 11.19
C GLN A 79 -23.88 -3.64 10.38
N LYS A 80 -23.78 -2.85 9.29
CA LYS A 80 -24.93 -2.51 8.44
C LYS A 80 -25.59 -3.72 7.81
N TYR A 81 -24.80 -4.69 7.35
CA TYR A 81 -25.31 -5.89 6.68
C TYR A 81 -25.48 -7.08 7.64
N LEU A 82 -25.15 -6.92 8.92
CA LEU A 82 -25.15 -7.98 9.94
C LEU A 82 -24.46 -9.26 9.44
N SER A 83 -23.35 -9.09 8.71
CA SER A 83 -22.63 -10.16 8.03
C SER A 83 -21.17 -9.77 7.85
N GLU A 84 -20.26 -10.70 8.18
CA GLU A 84 -18.83 -10.55 7.91
C GLU A 84 -18.52 -10.58 6.41
N ILE A 85 -19.41 -11.19 5.63
CA ILE A 85 -19.30 -11.29 4.17
C ILE A 85 -20.26 -10.29 3.54
N PHE A 86 -19.73 -9.36 2.75
CA PHE A 86 -20.56 -8.40 2.01
C PHE A 86 -19.96 -8.03 0.66
N SER A 87 -20.81 -7.57 -0.27
CA SER A 87 -20.38 -7.06 -1.57
C SER A 87 -20.39 -5.53 -1.60
N THR A 88 -19.37 -4.95 -2.23
CA THR A 88 -19.20 -3.51 -2.46
C THR A 88 -18.66 -3.27 -3.88
N ALA A 89 -18.62 -2.03 -4.33
CA ALA A 89 -17.92 -1.63 -5.55
C ALA A 89 -16.79 -0.66 -5.20
N LEU A 90 -15.54 -1.04 -5.48
CA LEU A 90 -14.33 -0.25 -5.22
C LEU A 90 -13.41 -0.31 -6.42
N LEU A 91 -12.70 0.79 -6.72
CA LEU A 91 -11.75 0.89 -7.84
C LEU A 91 -12.35 0.53 -9.21
N GLY A 92 -13.66 0.72 -9.38
CA GLY A 92 -14.39 0.35 -10.60
C GLY A 92 -14.75 -1.14 -10.71
N GLU A 93 -14.48 -1.95 -9.68
CA GLU A 93 -14.76 -3.38 -9.64
C GLU A 93 -15.76 -3.75 -8.55
N ASN A 94 -16.53 -4.81 -8.77
CA ASN A 94 -17.38 -5.40 -7.73
C ASN A 94 -16.51 -6.31 -6.86
N ILE A 95 -16.38 -5.98 -5.59
CA ILE A 95 -15.55 -6.70 -4.61
C ILE A 95 -16.45 -7.38 -3.59
N THR A 96 -16.16 -8.64 -3.28
CA THR A 96 -16.75 -9.32 -2.12
C THR A 96 -15.73 -9.38 -1.00
N PHE A 97 -16.05 -8.75 0.11
CA PHE A 97 -15.29 -8.84 1.34
C PHE A 97 -15.67 -10.14 2.06
N LEU A 98 -14.68 -10.91 2.51
CA LEU A 98 -14.87 -12.21 3.16
C LEU A 98 -14.66 -12.16 4.68
N GLY A 99 -14.77 -10.99 5.28
CA GLY A 99 -14.58 -10.80 6.72
C GLY A 99 -13.11 -10.80 7.12
N ALA A 100 -12.81 -10.23 8.30
CA ALA A 100 -11.50 -10.38 8.95
C ALA A 100 -11.33 -11.73 9.67
N GLY A 101 -12.26 -12.68 9.46
CA GLY A 101 -12.27 -13.98 10.12
C GLY A 101 -11.26 -14.96 9.53
N GLY A 102 -10.71 -15.84 10.38
CA GLY A 102 -9.73 -16.85 9.96
C GLY A 102 -10.23 -17.79 8.86
N ALA A 103 -11.55 -18.04 8.79
CA ALA A 103 -12.16 -18.90 7.76
C ALA A 103 -12.08 -18.27 6.35
N GLY A 104 -12.34 -16.97 6.22
CA GLY A 104 -12.26 -16.26 4.94
C GLY A 104 -10.83 -16.23 4.39
N ASN A 105 -9.86 -15.91 5.25
CA ASN A 105 -8.44 -15.97 4.90
C ASN A 105 -8.01 -17.38 4.49
N LYS A 106 -8.40 -18.41 5.25
CA LYS A 106 -8.10 -19.80 4.91
C LYS A 106 -8.70 -20.19 3.56
N PHE A 107 -9.94 -19.79 3.28
CA PHE A 107 -10.59 -20.05 2.01
C PHE A 107 -9.81 -19.43 0.83
N LEU A 108 -9.44 -18.14 0.93
CA LEU A 108 -8.67 -17.45 -0.11
C LEU A 108 -7.31 -18.12 -0.35
N PHE A 109 -6.52 -18.32 0.71
CA PHE A 109 -5.15 -18.83 0.58
C PHE A 109 -5.07 -20.32 0.24
N SER A 110 -6.08 -21.13 0.58
CA SER A 110 -6.09 -22.57 0.24
C SER A 110 -6.55 -22.87 -1.19
N ASN A 111 -7.20 -21.90 -1.83
CA ASN A 111 -7.82 -22.04 -3.15
C ASN A 111 -7.21 -21.13 -4.22
N GLU A 112 -6.01 -20.58 -3.97
CA GLU A 112 -5.24 -19.86 -4.97
C GLU A 112 -4.99 -20.75 -6.20
N PHE A 113 -5.21 -20.21 -7.39
CA PHE A 113 -5.17 -20.88 -8.70
C PHE A 113 -6.22 -21.99 -8.91
N LYS A 114 -7.11 -22.24 -7.94
CA LYS A 114 -8.20 -23.24 -8.03
C LYS A 114 -9.57 -22.59 -8.18
N LEU A 115 -9.92 -21.72 -7.23
CA LEU A 115 -11.20 -21.00 -7.19
C LEU A 115 -11.00 -19.48 -7.26
N VAL A 116 -9.82 -19.00 -6.87
CA VAL A 116 -9.47 -17.58 -6.85
C VAL A 116 -8.11 -17.35 -7.48
N ASN A 117 -7.93 -16.19 -8.11
CA ASN A 117 -6.67 -15.74 -8.67
C ASN A 117 -6.33 -14.37 -8.09
N SER A 118 -5.03 -14.08 -7.97
CA SER A 118 -4.55 -12.76 -7.58
C SER A 118 -5.03 -11.71 -8.58
N TRP A 119 -5.68 -10.66 -8.08
CA TRP A 119 -6.16 -9.53 -8.85
C TRP A 119 -5.38 -8.27 -8.47
N TRP A 120 -4.97 -7.50 -9.49
CA TRP A 120 -4.29 -6.22 -9.30
C TRP A 120 -5.04 -5.09 -10.02
N PRO A 121 -5.16 -3.90 -9.39
CA PRO A 121 -5.72 -2.71 -10.02
C PRO A 121 -5.08 -2.39 -11.38
N PRO A 122 -5.85 -1.87 -12.35
CA PRO A 122 -5.32 -1.53 -13.67
C PRO A 122 -4.10 -0.58 -13.67
N ALA A 123 -4.01 0.31 -12.68
CA ALA A 123 -2.85 1.20 -12.51
C ALA A 123 -1.54 0.41 -12.27
N ILE A 124 -1.60 -0.61 -11.41
CA ILE A 124 -0.46 -1.46 -11.07
C ILE A 124 -0.04 -2.31 -12.27
N ARG A 125 -1.00 -2.78 -13.07
CA ARG A 125 -0.72 -3.56 -14.29
C ARG A 125 0.04 -2.79 -15.37
N LYS A 126 -0.11 -1.47 -15.42
CA LYS A 126 0.65 -0.62 -16.35
C LYS A 126 2.09 -0.42 -15.91
N ILE A 127 2.34 -0.39 -14.60
CA ILE A 127 3.66 -0.15 -14.00
C ILE A 127 4.48 -1.44 -13.93
N ILE A 128 3.83 -2.56 -13.62
CA ILE A 128 4.45 -3.88 -13.52
C ILE A 128 3.95 -4.71 -14.71
N PRO A 129 4.72 -4.77 -15.82
CA PRO A 129 4.43 -5.68 -16.91
C PRO A 129 4.31 -7.09 -16.33
N ASN A 130 3.26 -7.82 -16.71
CA ASN A 130 2.99 -9.19 -16.25
C ASN A 130 2.42 -9.33 -14.82
N ALA A 131 2.02 -8.24 -14.14
CA ALA A 131 1.33 -8.35 -12.84
C ALA A 131 0.07 -9.23 -12.88
N GLN A 132 -0.60 -9.29 -14.04
CA GLN A 132 -1.72 -10.21 -14.29
C GLN A 132 -1.24 -11.60 -14.73
N GLN A 133 -0.08 -11.75 -15.38
CA GLN A 133 0.41 -13.06 -15.84
C GLN A 133 1.00 -13.88 -14.67
N ALA A 134 1.51 -13.21 -13.64
CA ALA A 134 1.78 -13.77 -12.31
C ALA A 134 0.54 -14.40 -11.63
N SER A 135 -0.66 -14.28 -12.23
CA SER A 135 -1.86 -15.03 -11.82
C SER A 135 -1.90 -16.47 -12.34
N THR A 136 -0.91 -16.92 -13.11
CA THR A 136 -0.72 -18.36 -13.38
C THR A 136 0.22 -18.99 -12.37
N GLU A 137 -0.14 -20.20 -11.92
CA GLU A 137 0.61 -20.96 -10.93
C GLU A 137 2.10 -21.12 -11.33
N GLN A 138 2.36 -21.33 -12.63
CA GLN A 138 3.71 -21.57 -13.15
C GLN A 138 4.60 -20.33 -13.11
N GLU A 139 4.08 -19.16 -13.48
CA GLU A 139 4.82 -17.91 -13.44
C GLU A 139 5.05 -17.44 -12.00
N SER A 140 4.05 -17.59 -11.14
CA SER A 140 4.19 -17.33 -9.69
C SER A 140 5.30 -18.21 -9.09
N LYS A 141 5.35 -19.51 -9.42
CA LYS A 141 6.44 -20.41 -9.02
C LYS A 141 7.81 -19.94 -9.54
N THR A 142 7.86 -19.44 -10.77
CA THR A 142 9.09 -18.96 -11.41
C THR A 142 9.62 -17.70 -10.72
N LEU A 143 8.76 -16.70 -10.54
CA LEU A 143 9.07 -15.48 -9.81
C LEU A 143 9.47 -15.77 -8.37
N ARG A 144 8.73 -16.65 -7.67
CA ARG A 144 9.08 -17.08 -6.31
C ARG A 144 10.45 -17.76 -6.25
N LYS A 145 10.81 -18.56 -7.25
CA LYS A 145 12.13 -19.20 -7.34
C LYS A 145 13.25 -18.19 -7.64
N LEU A 146 12.95 -17.13 -8.39
CA LEU A 146 13.90 -16.04 -8.64
C LEU A 146 14.13 -15.23 -7.35
N TYR A 147 13.05 -14.75 -6.73
CA TYR A 147 13.14 -13.94 -5.51
C TYR A 147 13.77 -14.70 -4.33
N SER A 148 13.49 -16.00 -4.19
CA SER A 148 14.04 -16.79 -3.08
C SER A 148 15.57 -16.83 -3.05
N GLN A 149 16.25 -16.58 -4.18
CA GLN A 149 17.71 -16.51 -4.23
C GLN A 149 18.28 -15.34 -3.45
N PHE A 150 17.57 -14.20 -3.44
CA PHE A 150 17.95 -13.01 -2.68
C PHE A 150 17.70 -13.19 -1.17
N PHE A 151 16.78 -14.08 -0.79
CA PHE A 151 16.42 -14.34 0.61
C PHE A 151 17.02 -15.65 1.16
N LYS A 152 18.01 -16.23 0.49
CA LYS A 152 18.73 -17.39 1.03
C LYS A 152 19.52 -16.99 2.27
N PRO A 153 19.69 -17.91 3.25
CA PRO A 153 20.49 -17.64 4.45
C PRO A 153 21.85 -17.02 4.12
N ASP A 154 22.60 -17.57 3.17
CA ASP A 154 23.94 -17.05 2.80
C ASP A 154 23.91 -15.61 2.23
N ALA A 155 22.84 -15.25 1.51
CA ALA A 155 22.65 -13.88 1.04
C ALA A 155 22.33 -12.95 2.21
N LEU A 156 21.42 -13.36 3.09
CA LEU A 156 21.02 -12.59 4.27
C LEU A 156 22.20 -12.32 5.20
N HIS A 157 23.08 -13.29 5.45
CA HIS A 157 24.29 -13.09 6.27
C HIS A 157 25.19 -11.98 5.70
N ARG A 158 25.35 -11.92 4.36
CA ARG A 158 26.12 -10.84 3.71
C ARG A 158 25.42 -9.49 3.84
N TYR A 159 24.09 -9.48 3.78
CA TYR A 159 23.32 -8.24 3.93
C TYR A 159 23.43 -7.65 5.33
N ILE A 160 23.57 -8.47 6.38
CA ILE A 160 23.72 -7.99 7.77
C ILE A 160 24.90 -7.02 7.88
N VAL A 161 26.06 -7.36 7.30
CA VAL A 161 27.27 -6.52 7.36
C VAL A 161 27.04 -5.16 6.69
N ILE A 162 26.39 -5.17 5.52
CA ILE A 162 26.10 -3.95 4.77
C ILE A 162 25.07 -3.09 5.51
N MET A 163 23.97 -3.72 5.99
CA MET A 163 22.92 -3.04 6.73
C MET A 163 23.44 -2.42 8.03
N ASP A 164 24.30 -3.11 8.77
CA ASP A 164 24.89 -2.61 10.01
C ASP A 164 25.80 -1.40 9.74
N LEU A 165 26.68 -1.47 8.73
CA LEU A 165 27.51 -0.34 8.32
C LEU A 165 26.65 0.89 7.94
N MET A 166 25.61 0.68 7.11
CA MET A 166 24.71 1.74 6.66
C MET A 166 23.89 2.31 7.81
N THR A 167 23.45 1.47 8.75
CA THR A 167 22.71 1.88 9.96
C THR A 167 23.57 2.81 10.81
N ARG A 168 24.82 2.44 11.09
CA ARG A 168 25.74 3.26 11.91
C ARG A 168 25.98 4.62 11.26
N ARG A 169 26.31 4.64 9.96
CA ARG A 169 26.45 5.90 9.20
C ARG A 169 25.19 6.75 9.21
N HIS A 170 24.01 6.11 9.18
CA HIS A 170 22.75 6.84 9.23
C HIS A 170 22.58 7.56 10.58
N PHE A 171 22.88 6.90 11.70
CA PHE A 171 22.87 7.53 13.02
C PHE A 171 23.89 8.67 13.12
N GLU A 172 25.14 8.40 12.76
CA GLU A 172 26.25 9.38 12.80
C GLU A 172 25.93 10.66 12.01
N ASN A 173 25.36 10.52 10.81
CA ASN A 173 25.12 11.66 9.92
C ASN A 173 23.77 12.34 10.16
N SER A 174 22.75 11.59 10.61
CA SER A 174 21.36 12.07 10.59
C SER A 174 20.72 12.23 11.96
N TRP A 175 21.27 11.62 13.02
CA TRP A 175 20.69 11.61 14.37
C TRP A 175 21.62 12.28 15.38
N ASP A 176 22.91 11.97 15.33
CA ASP A 176 23.88 12.47 16.30
C ASP A 176 23.92 14.01 16.28
N ASN A 177 24.06 14.59 17.48
CA ASN A 177 24.11 16.04 17.70
C ASN A 177 22.83 16.81 17.29
N LYS A 178 21.68 16.13 17.17
CA LYS A 178 20.38 16.77 16.96
C LYS A 178 19.48 16.58 18.18
N GLU A 179 18.84 17.65 18.62
CA GLU A 179 17.88 17.60 19.73
C GLU A 179 16.55 16.96 19.30
N GLU A 180 16.14 17.18 18.06
CA GLU A 180 14.89 16.66 17.50
C GLU A 180 15.11 16.16 16.07
N VAL A 181 14.47 15.03 15.72
CA VAL A 181 14.52 14.44 14.38
C VAL A 181 13.14 13.98 13.91
N THR A 182 12.87 14.17 12.61
CA THR A 182 11.68 13.59 11.98
C THR A 182 11.96 12.16 11.54
N VAL A 183 11.70 11.21 12.44
CA VAL A 183 12.02 9.77 12.27
C VAL A 183 11.52 9.21 10.94
N TYR A 184 10.25 9.43 10.58
CA TYR A 184 9.66 8.83 9.37
C TYR A 184 10.44 9.18 8.09
N LEU A 185 10.82 10.45 7.91
CA LEU A 185 11.55 10.89 6.72
C LEU A 185 12.97 10.32 6.69
N LEU A 186 13.65 10.29 7.85
CA LEU A 186 14.99 9.73 7.96
C LEU A 186 15.00 8.24 7.67
N VAL A 187 14.06 7.49 8.26
CA VAL A 187 13.92 6.05 8.03
C VAL A 187 13.55 5.76 6.58
N LYS A 188 12.65 6.55 5.96
CA LYS A 188 12.29 6.40 4.54
C LYS A 188 13.50 6.51 3.62
N ASN A 189 14.33 7.53 3.83
CA ASN A 189 15.54 7.70 3.03
C ASN A 189 16.55 6.57 3.29
N TYR A 190 16.70 6.18 4.57
CA TYR A 190 17.59 5.08 4.97
C TYR A 190 17.21 3.75 4.32
N THR A 191 15.95 3.34 4.39
CA THR A 191 15.48 2.06 3.82
C THR A 191 15.62 2.05 2.30
N PHE A 192 15.39 3.18 1.65
CA PHE A 192 15.62 3.34 0.21
C PHE A 192 17.11 3.19 -0.14
N SER A 193 18.01 3.88 0.58
CA SER A 193 19.47 3.72 0.38
C SER A 193 19.93 2.28 0.59
N VAL A 194 19.42 1.59 1.61
CA VAL A 194 19.72 0.18 1.86
C VAL A 194 19.22 -0.70 0.70
N ALA A 195 18.01 -0.47 0.20
CA ALA A 195 17.48 -1.22 -0.94
C ALA A 195 18.32 -1.01 -2.21
N CYS A 196 18.74 0.23 -2.49
CA CYS A 196 19.62 0.56 -3.61
C CYS A 196 20.99 -0.15 -3.49
N SER A 197 21.60 -0.15 -2.31
CA SER A 197 22.87 -0.82 -2.08
C SER A 197 22.73 -2.35 -2.23
N LEU A 198 21.73 -2.96 -1.59
CA LEU A 198 21.57 -4.42 -1.56
C LEU A 198 21.13 -5.03 -2.90
N PHE A 199 20.20 -4.37 -3.61
CA PHE A 199 19.58 -4.96 -4.81
C PHE A 199 20.09 -4.37 -6.13
N LEU A 200 20.60 -3.15 -6.11
CA LEU A 200 21.10 -2.47 -7.31
C LEU A 200 22.61 -2.24 -7.27
N SER A 201 23.27 -2.55 -6.15
CA SER A 201 24.70 -2.28 -5.93
C SER A 201 25.05 -0.80 -6.19
N ILE A 202 24.17 0.10 -5.76
CA ILE A 202 24.36 1.55 -5.83
C ILE A 202 24.68 2.06 -4.42
N ASP A 203 25.93 2.44 -4.21
CA ASP A 203 26.41 3.02 -2.94
C ASP A 203 26.63 4.54 -3.01
N ASP A 204 26.55 5.12 -4.22
CA ASP A 204 26.69 6.56 -4.43
C ASP A 204 25.41 7.32 -4.05
N GLN A 205 25.51 8.20 -3.06
CA GLN A 205 24.35 8.93 -2.53
C GLN A 205 23.70 9.84 -3.60
N GLY A 206 24.49 10.43 -4.50
CA GLY A 206 23.95 11.27 -5.58
C GLY A 206 23.01 10.50 -6.51
N ARG A 207 23.39 9.28 -6.90
CA ARG A 207 22.54 8.38 -7.69
C ARG A 207 21.33 7.86 -6.92
N VAL A 208 21.48 7.61 -5.62
CA VAL A 208 20.34 7.23 -4.76
C VAL A 208 19.32 8.37 -4.72
N ASP A 209 19.77 9.62 -4.52
CA ASP A 209 18.90 10.79 -4.45
C ASP A 209 18.19 11.06 -5.80
N GLU A 210 18.89 10.86 -6.93
CA GLU A 210 18.32 10.95 -8.27
C GLU A 210 17.19 9.93 -8.48
N LEU A 211 17.36 8.70 -7.99
CA LEU A 211 16.36 7.63 -8.14
C LEU A 211 15.19 7.78 -7.16
N HIS A 212 15.41 8.40 -6.00
CA HIS A 212 14.42 8.49 -4.93
C HIS A 212 13.14 9.21 -5.37
N LYS A 213 13.28 10.34 -6.08
CA LYS A 213 12.11 11.13 -6.50
C LYS A 213 11.23 10.40 -7.54
N PRO A 214 11.77 9.89 -8.67
CA PRO A 214 10.99 9.08 -9.61
C PRO A 214 10.36 7.84 -8.97
N PHE A 215 11.08 7.18 -8.05
CA PHE A 215 10.56 6.02 -7.34
C PHE A 215 9.39 6.39 -6.44
N SER A 216 9.49 7.47 -5.66
CA SER A 216 8.39 7.95 -4.81
C SER A 216 7.18 8.33 -5.65
N ASP A 217 7.37 9.04 -6.77
CA ASP A 217 6.26 9.45 -7.64
C ASP A 217 5.57 8.24 -8.30
N MET A 218 6.34 7.21 -8.66
CA MET A 218 5.80 5.93 -9.15
C MET A 218 4.97 5.23 -8.07
N PHE A 219 5.48 5.14 -6.83
CA PHE A 219 4.78 4.50 -5.72
C PHE A 219 3.49 5.24 -5.32
N ASP A 220 3.51 6.57 -5.33
CA ASP A 220 2.34 7.42 -5.11
C ASP A 220 1.24 7.19 -6.18
N GLY A 221 1.63 6.67 -7.35
CA GLY A 221 0.75 6.30 -8.46
C GLY A 221 0.18 4.87 -8.38
N LEU A 222 0.73 3.97 -7.55
CA LEU A 222 0.31 2.57 -7.47
C LEU A 222 -1.11 2.42 -6.89
N ILE A 223 -1.43 3.21 -5.87
CA ILE A 223 -2.75 3.23 -5.25
C ILE A 223 -3.44 4.53 -5.69
N ALA A 224 -3.86 4.58 -6.95
CA ALA A 224 -4.69 5.66 -7.45
C ALA A 224 -6.06 5.12 -7.86
N LEU A 225 -7.11 5.81 -7.43
CA LEU A 225 -8.49 5.51 -7.82
C LEU A 225 -8.66 5.90 -9.30
N PRO A 226 -8.93 4.95 -10.21
CA PRO A 226 -9.32 5.30 -11.57
C PRO A 226 -10.74 5.88 -11.55
N ILE A 227 -10.86 7.18 -11.80
CA ILE A 227 -12.12 7.87 -12.03
C ILE A 227 -12.36 7.88 -13.54
N ASN A 228 -13.21 6.96 -14.00
CA ASN A 228 -13.65 6.92 -15.39
C ASN A 228 -14.75 7.97 -15.61
N LEU A 229 -14.39 9.17 -16.07
CA LEU A 229 -15.38 10.20 -16.37
C LEU A 229 -15.99 9.96 -17.77
N PRO A 230 -17.32 9.98 -17.93
CA PRO A 230 -17.94 9.88 -19.24
C PRO A 230 -17.50 11.07 -20.12
N GLY A 231 -16.90 10.79 -21.28
CA GLY A 231 -16.36 11.79 -22.21
C GLY A 231 -14.84 11.92 -22.24
N THR A 232 -14.10 11.28 -21.31
CA THR A 232 -12.63 11.23 -21.34
C THR A 232 -12.15 9.92 -21.96
N THR A 233 -11.16 9.97 -22.86
CA THR A 233 -10.55 8.80 -23.50
C THR A 233 -9.63 8.00 -22.56
N GLN A 234 -9.30 8.52 -21.37
CA GLN A 234 -8.46 7.86 -20.36
C GLN A 234 -9.01 8.09 -18.93
N PRO A 235 -8.86 7.11 -18.01
CA PRO A 235 -9.20 7.27 -16.60
C PRO A 235 -8.38 8.40 -15.94
N CYS A 236 -9.03 9.26 -15.16
CA CYS A 236 -8.32 10.19 -14.27
C CYS A 236 -7.88 9.42 -13.02
N TYR A 237 -6.60 9.48 -12.66
CA TYR A 237 -6.08 8.78 -11.50
C TYR A 237 -5.96 9.74 -10.32
N GLN A 238 -6.78 9.55 -9.29
CA GLN A 238 -6.63 10.26 -8.02
C GLN A 238 -5.82 9.39 -7.05
N SER A 239 -4.59 9.79 -6.73
CA SER A 239 -3.77 9.10 -5.74
C SER A 239 -4.52 9.03 -4.41
N PHE A 240 -4.68 7.81 -3.89
CA PHE A 240 -5.21 7.53 -2.56
C PHE A 240 -4.35 8.17 -1.45
N GLN A 241 -3.10 8.40 -1.82
CA GLN A 241 -1.99 8.88 -1.02
C GLN A 241 -1.84 10.41 -1.02
N ARG A 242 -2.61 11.15 -1.83
CA ARG A 242 -2.63 12.62 -1.80
C ARG A 242 -3.65 13.10 -0.77
N GLY A 243 -3.19 13.45 0.44
CA GLY A 243 -4.00 14.14 1.45
C GLY A 243 -4.17 15.64 1.13
N PRO A 244 -5.20 16.31 1.68
CA PRO A 244 -5.32 17.76 1.56
C PRO A 244 -4.31 18.44 2.49
N LYS A 245 -3.49 19.34 1.92
CA LYS A 245 -2.51 20.22 2.57
C LYS A 245 -1.44 19.50 3.42
N GLY A 246 -0.24 19.33 2.85
CA GLY A 246 1.00 19.09 3.61
C GLY A 246 1.26 17.63 4.04
N ASN A 247 0.23 16.83 4.28
CA ASN A 247 0.40 15.38 4.50
C ASN A 247 0.35 14.63 3.17
N HIS A 248 1.49 14.55 2.48
CA HIS A 248 1.68 13.46 1.52
C HIS A 248 1.64 12.17 2.34
N ILE A 249 0.63 11.32 2.11
CA ILE A 249 0.70 9.92 2.52
C ILE A 249 1.65 9.27 1.51
N THR A 250 2.93 9.67 1.53
CA THR A 250 3.92 9.16 0.59
C THR A 250 3.86 7.64 0.58
N GLY A 251 3.94 7.05 -0.61
CA GLY A 251 4.01 5.62 -0.81
C GLY A 251 4.86 4.97 0.27
N HIS A 252 4.19 4.20 1.12
CA HIS A 252 4.81 3.55 2.25
C HIS A 252 5.47 2.28 1.75
N ASP A 253 6.79 2.20 1.84
CA ASP A 253 7.43 0.89 1.85
C ASP A 253 7.16 0.22 3.21
N THR A 254 7.10 -1.10 3.19
CA THR A 254 6.74 -1.92 4.35
C THR A 254 7.77 -1.75 5.46
N THR A 255 9.07 -1.70 5.12
CA THR A 255 10.17 -1.62 6.08
C THR A 255 10.16 -0.30 6.85
N THR A 256 9.98 0.84 6.17
CA THR A 256 9.87 2.15 6.82
C THR A 256 8.71 2.21 7.79
N SER A 257 7.57 1.66 7.41
CA SER A 257 6.37 1.65 8.25
C SER A 257 6.60 0.82 9.52
N VAL A 258 7.19 -0.37 9.38
CA VAL A 258 7.51 -1.25 10.51
C VAL A 258 8.54 -0.60 11.44
N ILE A 259 9.65 -0.09 10.92
CA ILE A 259 10.68 0.55 11.74
C ILE A 259 10.10 1.76 12.48
N THR A 260 9.33 2.61 11.79
CA THR A 260 8.69 3.78 12.42
C THR A 260 7.71 3.36 13.52
N MET A 261 6.90 2.32 13.28
CA MET A 261 5.95 1.81 14.26
C MET A 261 6.66 1.18 15.48
N VAL A 262 7.75 0.45 15.26
CA VAL A 262 8.57 -0.13 16.34
C VAL A 262 9.21 0.98 17.17
N LEU A 263 9.81 1.99 16.55
CA LEU A 263 10.40 3.12 17.27
C LEU A 263 9.35 3.88 18.09
N LYS A 264 8.18 4.13 17.52
CA LYS A 264 7.05 4.73 18.23
C LYS A 264 6.62 3.87 19.42
N PHE A 265 6.43 2.56 19.20
CA PHE A 265 6.02 1.63 20.23
C PHE A 265 7.01 1.60 21.40
N LEU A 266 8.31 1.51 21.11
CA LEU A 266 9.36 1.51 22.13
C LEU A 266 9.44 2.84 22.90
N ALA A 267 9.20 3.97 22.23
CA ALA A 267 9.15 5.28 22.89
C ALA A 267 7.95 5.40 23.85
N GLU A 268 6.83 4.78 23.52
CA GLU A 268 5.62 4.74 24.36
C GLU A 268 5.70 3.71 25.51
N HIS A 269 6.64 2.75 25.44
CA HIS A 269 6.77 1.63 26.40
C HIS A 269 8.23 1.49 26.92
N PRO A 270 8.66 2.35 27.87
CA PRO A 270 10.05 2.37 28.37
C PRO A 270 10.51 1.08 29.06
N ASP A 271 9.58 0.34 29.65
CA ASP A 271 9.81 -0.97 30.27
C ASP A 271 10.28 -1.99 29.21
N VAL A 272 9.57 -2.06 28.09
CA VAL A 272 9.95 -2.93 26.95
C VAL A 272 11.29 -2.49 26.37
N TYR A 273 11.50 -1.19 26.19
CA TYR A 273 12.78 -0.66 25.70
C TYR A 273 13.96 -1.07 26.59
N SER A 274 13.80 -1.01 27.91
CA SER A 274 14.85 -1.39 28.87
C SER A 274 15.22 -2.87 28.78
N GLU A 275 14.26 -3.75 28.54
CA GLU A 275 14.50 -5.19 28.36
C GLU A 275 15.18 -5.49 27.02
N VAL A 276 14.80 -4.79 25.95
CA VAL A 276 15.48 -4.89 24.64
C VAL A 276 16.96 -4.48 24.76
N LEU A 277 17.26 -3.41 25.49
CA LEU A 277 18.64 -2.98 25.75
C LEU A 277 19.46 -4.01 26.53
N LYS A 278 18.87 -4.65 27.54
CA LYS A 278 19.54 -5.72 28.29
C LYS A 278 19.86 -6.91 27.39
N GLY A 279 18.91 -7.32 26.55
CA GLY A 279 19.08 -8.43 25.61
C GLY A 279 20.16 -8.19 24.55
N THR A 280 20.23 -6.97 24.00
CA THR A 280 21.26 -6.62 23.00
C THR A 280 22.66 -6.54 23.62
N GLY A 281 22.78 -6.03 24.85
CA GLY A 281 24.05 -5.98 25.59
C GLY A 281 24.64 -7.36 25.93
N GLN A 282 23.80 -8.37 26.12
CA GLN A 282 24.23 -9.75 26.37
C GLN A 282 24.66 -10.46 25.07
N ASN A 283 23.95 -10.24 23.97
CA ASN A 283 24.26 -10.87 22.67
C ASN A 283 25.48 -10.25 21.97
N ASN A 284 25.71 -8.94 22.09
CA ASN A 284 26.90 -8.30 21.49
C ASN A 284 28.22 -8.85 22.06
N LYS A 285 28.24 -9.33 23.31
CA LYS A 285 29.42 -10.02 23.87
C LYS A 285 29.67 -11.39 23.24
N ALA A 286 28.65 -12.06 22.71
CA ALA A 286 28.79 -13.38 22.09
C ALA A 286 29.09 -13.29 20.57
N THR A 287 28.54 -12.29 19.87
CA THR A 287 28.71 -12.15 18.41
C THR A 287 30.01 -11.43 18.03
N VAL A 288 30.45 -10.43 18.80
CA VAL A 288 31.67 -9.67 18.51
C VAL A 288 32.93 -10.57 18.56
N TYR A 289 32.96 -11.58 19.43
CA TYR A 289 34.09 -12.53 19.50
C TYR A 289 34.09 -13.59 18.37
N ARG A 290 32.97 -13.81 17.67
CA ARG A 290 32.87 -14.86 16.66
C ARG A 290 33.14 -14.34 15.24
N ASP A 291 32.72 -13.12 14.94
CA ASP A 291 32.88 -12.54 13.59
C ASP A 291 34.22 -11.83 13.41
N SER A 292 34.84 -11.27 14.45
CA SER A 292 36.16 -10.63 14.35
C SER A 292 37.25 -11.62 13.90
N ASP A 293 37.23 -12.84 14.44
CA ASP A 293 38.22 -13.87 14.13
C ASP A 293 38.00 -14.51 12.75
N THR A 294 36.74 -14.51 12.28
CA THR A 294 36.35 -15.11 11.01
C THR A 294 36.62 -14.15 9.84
N VAL A 295 36.30 -12.86 10.03
CA VAL A 295 36.55 -11.79 9.04
C VAL A 295 38.05 -11.48 8.92
N ALA A 296 38.82 -11.52 10.02
CA ALA A 296 40.27 -11.37 9.96
C ALA A 296 40.96 -12.49 9.16
N LYS A 297 40.42 -13.73 9.23
CA LYS A 297 40.93 -14.88 8.46
C LYS A 297 40.50 -14.88 7.00
N SER A 298 39.31 -14.37 6.67
CA SER A 298 38.88 -14.26 5.27
C SER A 298 39.65 -13.17 4.53
N LEU A 299 39.91 -12.02 5.17
CA LEU A 299 40.67 -10.92 4.58
C LEU A 299 42.18 -11.20 4.46
N SER A 300 42.74 -12.11 5.27
CA SER A 300 44.13 -12.55 5.12
C SER A 300 44.34 -13.55 3.98
N ASN A 301 43.29 -14.33 3.65
CA ASN A 301 43.36 -15.36 2.61
C ASN A 301 43.04 -14.83 1.20
N GLU A 302 42.37 -13.68 1.09
CA GLU A 302 42.09 -13.02 -0.21
C GLU A 302 43.27 -12.17 -0.73
N LYS A 303 44.33 -12.00 0.07
CA LYS A 303 45.56 -11.26 -0.29
C LYS A 303 46.74 -12.16 -0.68
N LYS A 304 46.49 -13.42 -1.03
CA LYS A 304 47.49 -14.39 -1.52
C LYS A 304 47.00 -15.03 -2.82
#